data_AF-A0A1Q7RIE2-F1
#
_entry.id   AF-A0A1Q7RIE2-F1
#
_cell.length_a   1.000
_cell.length_b   1.000
_cell.length_c   1.000
_cell.angle_alpha   90.00
_cell.angle_beta   90.00
_cell.angle_gamma   90.00
#
_symmetry.space_group_name_H-M   'P 1'
#
loop_
_entity.id
_entity.type
_entity.pdbx_description
1 polymer ?
#
loop_
_entity_poly.entity_id
_entity_poly.type
_entity_poly.pdbx_seq_one_letter_code
_entity_poly.pdbx_strand_id
1 'polypeptide(L)'
;MRATDLFVWGFVWHLFADWILQNDWMAVNKDLLSHPASYVHSGIHLIGLLLIFPWWVALIIAFTHLLIDTRVPLKWWRNFFVQTQGGPVALHVAIWGDQVAHITILAIAALLIGR
;
A
#
# COMPACT_ATOMS: atom_id res chain seq x y z
N MET A 1 -17.51 -10.52 -8.39
CA MET A 1 -16.24 -11.27 -8.38
C MET A 1 -16.12 -11.93 -7.01
N ARG A 2 -15.50 -13.11 -6.93
CA ARG A 2 -15.24 -13.75 -5.63
C ARG A 2 -14.21 -12.93 -4.88
N ALA A 3 -14.20 -13.05 -3.55
CA ALA A 3 -13.17 -12.39 -2.72
C ALA A 3 -11.75 -12.77 -3.19
N THR A 4 -11.53 -14.02 -3.58
CA THR A 4 -10.24 -14.47 -4.11
C THR A 4 -9.84 -13.76 -5.40
N ASP A 5 -10.78 -13.57 -6.34
CA ASP A 5 -10.48 -12.89 -7.62
C ASP A 5 -10.10 -11.43 -7.38
N LEU A 6 -10.87 -10.74 -6.53
CA LEU A 6 -10.62 -9.36 -6.12
C LEU A 6 -9.25 -9.21 -5.46
N PHE A 7 -8.94 -10.11 -4.51
CA PHE A 7 -7.66 -10.10 -3.82
C PHE A 7 -6.50 -10.34 -4.77
N VAL A 8 -6.58 -11.36 -5.64
CA VAL A 8 -5.51 -11.70 -6.58
C VAL A 8 -5.21 -10.52 -7.50
N TRP A 9 -6.24 -9.95 -8.14
CA TRP A 9 -6.03 -8.82 -9.04
C TRP A 9 -5.61 -7.55 -8.31
N GLY A 10 -6.16 -7.27 -7.13
CA GLY A 10 -5.74 -6.16 -6.28
C GLY A 10 -4.27 -6.28 -5.86
N PHE A 11 -3.85 -7.48 -5.46
CA PHE A 11 -2.47 -7.78 -5.08
C PHE A 11 -1.50 -7.63 -6.26
N VAL A 12 -1.84 -8.18 -7.42
CA VAL A 12 -1.04 -8.04 -8.63
C VAL A 12 -0.90 -6.56 -9.00
N TRP A 13 -1.99 -5.80 -9.03
CA TRP A 13 -1.94 -4.38 -9.34
C TRP A 13 -1.08 -3.60 -8.35
N HIS A 14 -1.23 -3.86 -7.05
CA HIS A 14 -0.42 -3.24 -6.02
C HIS A 14 1.08 -3.44 -6.27
N LEU A 15 1.51 -4.67 -6.57
CA LEU A 15 2.92 -4.93 -6.88
C LEU A 15 3.39 -4.20 -8.14
N PHE A 16 2.56 -4.15 -9.18
CA PHE A 16 2.88 -3.37 -10.39
C PHE A 16 3.05 -1.88 -10.08
N ALA A 17 2.13 -1.30 -9.31
CA ALA A 17 2.20 0.11 -8.93
C ALA A 17 3.45 0.42 -8.09
N ASP A 18 3.77 -0.41 -7.10
CA ASP A 18 4.88 -0.19 -6.17
C ASP A 18 6.27 -0.48 -6.74
N TRP A 19 6.38 -1.47 -7.63
CA TRP A 19 7.68 -1.98 -8.06
C TRP A 19 8.00 -1.72 -9.54
N ILE A 20 6.98 -1.54 -10.39
CA ILE A 20 7.17 -1.32 -11.83
C ILE A 20 6.90 0.14 -12.20
N LEU A 21 5.83 0.73 -11.67
CA LEU A 21 5.39 2.08 -12.03
C LEU A 21 5.95 3.17 -11.09
N GLN A 22 6.35 2.80 -9.89
CA GLN A 22 7.03 3.71 -8.97
C GLN A 22 8.43 4.04 -9.49
N ASN A 23 8.75 5.32 -9.59
CA ASN A 23 10.07 5.82 -9.92
C ASN A 23 10.77 6.42 -8.69
N ASP A 24 12.03 6.81 -8.83
CA ASP A 24 12.84 7.37 -7.75
C ASP A 24 12.20 8.59 -7.08
N TRP A 25 11.60 9.48 -7.89
CA TRP A 25 10.93 10.68 -7.38
C TRP A 25 9.76 10.32 -6.45
N MET A 26 8.99 9.29 -6.78
CA MET A 26 7.95 8.76 -5.90
C MET A 26 8.55 8.08 -4.67
N ALA A 27 9.50 7.17 -4.86
CA ALA A 27 10.08 6.37 -3.78
C ALA A 27 10.71 7.23 -2.66
N VAL A 28 11.32 8.36 -3.03
CA VAL A 28 11.97 9.28 -2.09
C VAL A 28 10.99 10.19 -1.37
N ASN A 29 9.85 10.55 -1.97
CA ASN A 29 8.98 11.62 -1.47
C ASN A 29 7.56 11.18 -1.10
N LYS A 30 7.17 9.92 -1.35
CA LYS A 30 5.80 9.45 -1.13
C LYS A 30 5.37 9.42 0.34
N ASP A 31 6.33 9.46 1.27
CA ASP A 31 6.07 9.54 2.71
C ASP A 31 5.70 10.95 3.18
N LEU A 32 5.82 11.97 2.32
CA LEU A 32 5.48 13.36 2.63
C LEU A 32 4.13 13.75 2.02
N LEU A 33 3.08 13.88 2.84
CA LEU A 33 1.75 14.32 2.40
C LEU A 33 1.72 15.77 1.86
N SER A 34 2.73 16.57 2.16
CA SER A 34 2.89 17.91 1.56
C SER A 34 3.45 17.88 0.15
N HIS A 35 4.03 16.76 -0.28
CA HIS A 35 4.71 16.63 -1.55
C HIS A 35 3.81 15.92 -2.58
N PRO A 36 3.70 16.43 -3.83
CA PRO A 36 2.80 15.88 -4.85
C PRO A 36 3.06 14.39 -5.19
N ALA A 37 4.27 13.90 -4.98
CA ALA A 37 4.63 12.50 -5.21
C ALA A 37 3.76 11.51 -4.43
N SER A 38 3.35 11.84 -3.21
CA SER A 38 2.48 10.99 -2.38
C SER A 38 1.12 10.76 -3.07
N TYR A 39 0.50 11.84 -3.58
CA TYR A 39 -0.76 11.78 -4.30
C TYR A 39 -0.63 11.17 -5.69
N VAL A 40 0.47 11.40 -6.40
CA VAL A 40 0.71 10.76 -7.70
C VAL A 40 0.82 9.24 -7.53
N HIS A 41 1.60 8.79 -6.56
CA HIS A 41 1.78 7.37 -6.28
C HIS A 41 0.46 6.70 -5.85
N SER A 42 -0.25 7.27 -4.87
CA SER A 42 -1.58 6.79 -4.46
C SER A 42 -2.61 6.88 -5.61
N GLY A 43 -2.49 7.88 -6.48
CA GLY A 43 -3.33 8.04 -7.67
C GLY A 43 -3.15 6.93 -8.69
N ILE A 44 -1.91 6.44 -8.90
CA ILE A 44 -1.64 5.26 -9.73
C ILE A 44 -2.38 4.05 -9.14
N HIS A 45 -2.27 3.83 -7.83
CA HIS A 45 -3.02 2.77 -7.14
C HIS A 45 -4.53 2.91 -7.39
N LEU A 46 -5.10 4.09 -7.16
CA LEU A 46 -6.53 4.36 -7.39
C LEU A 46 -6.96 4.01 -8.82
N ILE A 47 -6.23 4.47 -9.83
CA ILE A 47 -6.61 4.29 -11.24
C ILE A 47 -6.73 2.81 -11.60
N GLY A 48 -5.77 1.97 -11.22
CA GLY A 48 -5.90 0.54 -11.52
C GLY A 48 -6.88 -0.19 -10.60
N LEU A 49 -7.00 0.23 -9.33
CA LEU A 49 -7.99 -0.34 -8.41
C LEU A 49 -9.43 -0.06 -8.85
N LEU A 50 -9.71 1.02 -9.59
CA LEU A 50 -11.02 1.29 -10.19
C LEU A 50 -11.43 0.24 -11.24
N LEU A 51 -10.49 -0.53 -11.79
CA LEU A 51 -10.77 -1.64 -12.71
C LEU A 51 -11.14 -2.93 -11.96
N ILE A 52 -10.84 -3.02 -10.67
CA ILE A 52 -10.92 -4.25 -9.87
C ILE A 52 -12.02 -4.12 -8.81
N PHE A 53 -12.12 -2.97 -8.15
CA PHE A 53 -13.04 -2.72 -7.05
C PHE A 53 -14.10 -1.67 -7.42
N PRO A 54 -15.28 -1.69 -6.78
CA PRO A 54 -16.21 -0.57 -6.85
C PRO A 54 -15.53 0.73 -6.45
N TRP A 55 -15.93 1.85 -7.07
CA TRP A 55 -15.25 3.15 -6.94
C TRP A 55 -15.01 3.58 -5.49
N TRP A 56 -15.98 3.37 -4.59
CA TRP A 56 -15.86 3.76 -3.19
C TRP A 56 -14.85 2.91 -2.42
N VAL A 57 -14.71 1.62 -2.76
CA VAL A 57 -13.70 0.73 -2.17
C VAL A 57 -12.31 1.09 -2.70
N ALA A 58 -12.19 1.33 -4.01
CA ALA A 58 -10.92 1.76 -4.61
C ALA A 58 -10.41 3.07 -3.97
N LEU A 59 -11.30 4.04 -3.73
CA LEU A 59 -10.97 5.27 -3.01
C LEU A 59 -10.49 5.01 -1.57
N ILE A 60 -11.18 4.14 -0.83
CA ILE A 60 -10.77 3.77 0.53
C ILE A 60 -9.38 3.12 0.52
N ILE A 61 -9.15 2.16 -0.37
CA ILE A 61 -7.85 1.47 -0.48
C ILE A 61 -6.75 2.47 -0.83
N ALA A 62 -6.94 3.31 -1.84
CA ALA A 62 -5.95 4.30 -2.24
C ALA A 62 -5.64 5.32 -1.13
N PHE A 63 -6.67 5.73 -0.37
CA PHE A 63 -6.49 6.61 0.78
C PHE A 63 -5.71 5.91 1.90
N THR A 64 -6.04 4.66 2.23
CA THR A 64 -5.28 3.90 3.22
C THR A 64 -3.84 3.64 2.77
N HIS A 65 -3.61 3.43 1.47
CA HIS A 65 -2.29 3.28 0.87
C HIS A 65 -1.44 4.53 1.13
N LEU A 66 -2.00 5.71 0.82
CA LEU A 66 -1.38 7.01 1.08
C LEU A 66 -0.98 7.17 2.56
N LEU A 67 -1.85 6.74 3.49
CA LEU A 67 -1.57 6.81 4.92
C LEU A 67 -0.48 5.84 5.37
N ILE A 68 -0.47 4.61 4.85
CA ILE A 68 0.56 3.61 5.16
C ILE A 68 1.92 4.10 4.66
N ASP A 69 1.97 4.69 3.47
CA ASP A 69 3.20 5.21 2.86
C ASP A 69 3.87 6.35 3.65
N THR A 70 3.13 7.06 4.52
CA THR A 70 3.74 8.01 5.48
C THR A 70 4.72 7.34 6.44
N ARG A 71 4.64 5.99 6.55
CA ARG A 71 5.39 5.14 7.47
C ARG A 71 5.16 5.46 8.94
N VAL A 72 4.29 6.41 9.29
CA VAL A 72 4.03 6.79 10.69
C VAL A 72 3.42 5.62 11.48
N PRO A 73 2.37 4.93 10.98
CA PRO A 73 1.79 3.79 11.70
C PRO A 73 2.79 2.64 11.85
N LEU A 74 3.58 2.37 10.79
CA LEU A 74 4.56 1.28 10.79
C LEU A 74 5.76 1.59 11.67
N LYS A 75 6.24 2.84 11.74
CA LYS A 75 7.27 3.26 12.69
C LYS A 75 6.79 3.08 14.12
N TRP A 76 5.56 3.49 14.43
CA TRP A 76 4.97 3.24 15.75
C TRP A 76 4.91 1.75 16.08
N TRP A 77 4.42 0.92 15.16
CA TRP A 77 4.34 -0.53 15.34
C TRP A 77 5.71 -1.17 15.57
N ARG A 78 6.70 -0.80 14.75
CA ARG A 78 8.09 -1.28 14.88
C ARG A 78 8.70 -0.96 16.24
N ASN A 79 8.36 0.19 16.82
CA ASN A 79 8.77 0.56 18.16
C ASN A 79 8.05 -0.27 19.22
N PHE A 80 6.73 -0.41 19.10
CA PHE A 80 5.90 -1.15 20.06
C PHE A 80 6.27 -2.64 20.12
N PHE A 81 6.50 -3.27 18.97
CA PHE A 81 6.92 -4.68 18.87
C PHE A 81 8.43 -4.90 18.91
N VAL A 82 9.22 -3.83 19.07
CA VAL A 82 10.69 -3.90 19.14
C VAL A 82 11.28 -4.64 17.92
N GLN A 83 10.72 -4.37 16.73
CA GLN A 83 11.21 -4.95 15.47
C GLN A 83 12.60 -4.40 15.12
N THR A 84 13.36 -5.10 14.27
CA THR A 84 14.71 -4.67 13.85
C THR A 84 14.68 -3.25 13.27
N GLN A 85 15.46 -2.35 13.86
CA GLN A 85 15.53 -0.93 13.46
C GLN A 85 16.90 -0.47 12.97
N GLY A 86 17.96 -1.23 13.25
CA GLY A 86 19.33 -0.92 12.84
C GLY A 86 19.99 -2.05 12.06
N GLY A 87 21.06 -1.71 11.36
CA GLY A 87 21.88 -2.65 10.58
C GLY A 87 21.28 -3.04 9.21
N PRO A 88 21.95 -3.95 8.48
CA PRO A 88 21.64 -4.26 7.08
C PRO A 88 20.21 -4.78 6.83
N VAL A 89 19.60 -5.39 7.84
CA VAL A 89 18.27 -6.04 7.72
C VAL A 89 17.12 -5.07 7.99
N ALA A 90 17.37 -3.93 8.62
CA ALA A 90 16.33 -2.99 9.05
C ALA A 90 15.49 -2.46 7.88
N LEU A 91 16.13 -2.20 6.74
CA LEU A 91 15.43 -1.74 5.53
C LEU A 91 14.47 -2.82 5.01
N HIS A 92 14.91 -4.08 4.95
CA HIS A 92 14.06 -5.19 4.51
C HIS A 92 12.85 -5.38 5.42
N VAL A 93 13.03 -5.29 6.75
CA VAL A 93 11.92 -5.37 7.71
C VAL A 93 10.92 -4.24 7.49
N ALA A 94 11.39 -3.02 7.24
CA ALA A 94 10.51 -1.89 6.94
C ALA A 94 9.74 -2.09 5.64
N ILE A 95 10.42 -2.52 4.56
CA ILE A 95 9.79 -2.79 3.26
C ILE A 95 8.74 -3.90 3.37
N TRP A 96 9.08 -5.03 3.98
CA TRP A 96 8.12 -6.14 4.09
C TRP A 96 6.96 -5.83 5.04
N GLY A 97 7.20 -5.07 6.12
CA GLY A 97 6.13 -4.58 6.99
C GLY A 97 5.14 -3.66 6.25
N ASP A 98 5.67 -2.81 5.37
CA ASP A 98 4.87 -1.96 4.47
C ASP A 98 4.03 -2.78 3.51
N GLN A 99 4.63 -3.73 2.79
CA GLN A 99 3.90 -4.63 1.89
C GLN A 99 2.81 -5.43 2.62
N VAL A 100 3.09 -5.98 3.80
CA VAL A 100 2.11 -6.73 4.60
C VAL A 100 0.90 -5.86 4.97
N ALA A 101 1.12 -4.59 5.34
CA ALA A 101 0.04 -3.68 5.68
C ALA A 101 -0.90 -3.44 4.49
N HIS A 102 -0.34 -3.11 3.33
CA HIS A 102 -1.12 -2.89 2.11
C HIS A 102 -1.88 -4.15 1.65
N ILE A 103 -1.21 -5.31 1.64
CA ILE A 103 -1.81 -6.60 1.28
C ILE A 103 -2.96 -6.95 2.23
N THR A 104 -2.81 -6.65 3.52
CA THR A 104 -3.86 -6.88 4.53
C THR A 104 -5.09 -6.03 4.23
N ILE A 105 -4.92 -4.76 3.86
CA ILE A 105 -6.04 -3.90 3.45
C ILE A 105 -6.75 -4.47 2.22
N LEU A 106 -6.01 -4.91 1.21
CA LEU A 106 -6.58 -5.53 0.01
C LEU A 106 -7.39 -6.79 0.35
N ALA A 107 -6.86 -7.65 1.23
CA ALA A 107 -7.55 -8.86 1.68
C ALA A 107 -8.85 -8.51 2.42
N ILE A 108 -8.82 -7.56 3.36
CA ILE A 108 -10.01 -7.10 4.07
C ILE A 108 -11.05 -6.54 3.11
N ALA A 109 -10.63 -5.64 2.21
CA ALA A 109 -11.53 -5.03 1.23
C ALA A 109 -12.19 -6.09 0.34
N ALA A 110 -11.41 -7.06 -0.16
CA ALA A 110 -11.91 -8.16 -0.97
C ALA A 110 -12.90 -9.06 -0.22
N LEU A 111 -12.64 -9.38 1.05
CA LEU A 111 -13.53 -10.18 1.89
C LEU A 111 -14.85 -9.45 2.21
N LEU A 112 -14.84 -8.13 2.34
CA LEU A 112 -16.04 -7.35 2.66
C LEU A 112 -17.04 -7.26 1.52
N ILE A 113 -16.57 -7.27 0.26
CA ILE A 113 -17.45 -7.08 -0.91
C ILE A 113 -17.58 -8.32 -1.79
N GLY A 114 -16.66 -9.27 -1.65
CA GLY A 114 -16.65 -10.52 -2.40
C GLY A 114 -17.86 -11.36 -2.04
N ARG A 115 -18.46 -11.99 -3.04
CA ARG A 115 -19.57 -12.94 -2.89
C ARG A 115 -19.18 -14.31 -3.43
#